data_AF-A0A3B5MTT8-F1
#
_entry.id   AF-A0A3B5MTT8-F1
#
_cell.length_a   1.000
_cell.length_b   1.000
_cell.length_c   1.000
_cell.angle_alpha   90.00
_cell.angle_beta   90.00
_cell.angle_gamma   90.00
#
_symmetry.space_group_name_H-M   'P 1'
#
loop_
_entity.id
_entity.type
_entity.pdbx_description
1 polymer ?
#
loop_
_entity_poly.entity_id
_entity_poly.type
_entity_poly.pdbx_seq_one_letter_code
_entity_poly.pdbx_strand_id
1 'polypeptide(L)'
;MKRPEEGALHFFSLCCLQAVGITLRSLIQSVDEILPSLHSSVTTEIEGTKKLLNKDLGELINKMRLAQQNSVTSLKEECQKQMLAAAHTLALDSKNLLDAVDQARVRANLAKPKPNSQDAGGGVLDE
;
A
#
# COMPACT_ATOMS: atom_id res chain seq x y z
N MET A 1 -10.38 12.03 37.55
CA MET A 1 -10.45 10.58 37.31
C MET A 1 -10.56 10.35 35.80
N LYS A 2 -9.46 10.13 35.08
CA LYS A 2 -9.53 9.74 33.65
C LYS A 2 -9.99 8.29 33.57
N ARG A 3 -11.07 8.01 32.84
CA ARG A 3 -11.66 6.66 32.77
C ARG A 3 -10.71 5.72 32.00
N PRO A 4 -10.50 4.47 32.45
CA PRO A 4 -9.56 3.53 31.82
C PRO A 4 -9.89 3.23 30.35
N GLU A 5 -11.13 3.47 29.92
CA GLU A 5 -11.61 3.24 28.55
C GLU A 5 -11.02 4.22 27.53
N GLU A 6 -10.60 5.42 27.97
CA GLU A 6 -9.94 6.39 27.09
C GLU A 6 -8.54 5.91 26.66
N GLY A 7 -7.84 5.20 27.55
CA GLY A 7 -6.52 4.65 27.27
C GLY A 7 -6.57 3.56 26.20
N ALA A 8 -7.59 2.71 26.21
CA ALA A 8 -7.77 1.62 25.24
C ALA A 8 -8.10 2.16 23.83
N LEU A 9 -8.93 3.19 23.73
CA LEU A 9 -9.22 3.86 22.45
C LEU A 9 -8.00 4.58 21.88
N HIS A 10 -7.24 5.25 22.73
CA HIS A 10 -6.01 5.90 22.32
C HIS A 10 -4.98 4.88 21.84
N PHE A 11 -4.83 3.75 22.55
CA PHE A 11 -3.95 2.65 22.13
C PHE A 11 -4.39 1.99 20.83
N PHE A 12 -5.69 1.69 20.67
CA PHE A 12 -6.23 1.08 19.46
C PHE A 12 -6.03 2.00 18.24
N SER A 13 -6.32 3.30 18.41
CA SER A 13 -6.06 4.31 17.38
C SER A 13 -4.57 4.38 17.04
N LEU A 14 -3.67 4.38 18.02
CA LEU A 14 -2.23 4.42 17.78
C LEU A 14 -1.73 3.17 17.04
N CYS A 15 -2.21 1.98 17.41
CA CYS A 15 -1.86 0.72 16.77
C CYS A 15 -2.31 0.69 15.29
N CYS A 16 -3.53 1.16 15.00
CA CYS A 16 -4.01 1.27 13.62
C CYS A 16 -3.15 2.23 12.79
N LEU A 17 -2.77 3.38 13.35
CA LEU A 17 -1.89 4.36 12.69
C LEU A 17 -0.50 3.78 12.40
N GLN A 18 0.06 3.03 13.35
CA GLN A 18 1.34 2.34 13.16
C GLN A 18 1.25 1.23 12.10
N ALA A 19 0.22 0.39 12.15
CA ALA A 19 0.01 -0.66 11.16
C ALA A 19 -0.14 -0.08 9.75
N VAL A 20 -0.95 0.99 9.61
CA VAL A 20 -1.10 1.72 8.34
C VAL A 20 0.23 2.31 7.88
N GLY A 21 0.99 2.94 8.78
CA GLY A 21 2.29 3.53 8.44
C GLY A 21 3.33 2.48 8.00
N ILE A 22 3.34 1.29 8.62
CA ILE A 22 4.21 0.18 8.21
C ILE A 22 3.82 -0.33 6.82
N THR A 23 2.53 -0.55 6.58
CA THR A 23 2.03 -1.02 5.28
C THR A 23 2.32 -0.01 4.17
N LEU A 24 2.09 1.29 4.43
CA LEU A 24 2.39 2.35 3.48
C LEU A 24 3.88 2.42 3.14
N ARG A 25 4.74 2.22 4.14
CA ARG A 25 6.20 2.19 3.95
C ARG A 25 6.62 1.01 3.09
N SER A 26 6.13 -0.20 3.36
CA SER A 26 6.38 -1.36 2.49
C SER A 26 5.91 -1.11 1.06
N LEU A 27 4.77 -0.45 0.90
CA LEU A 27 4.20 -0.18 -0.41
C LEU A 27 5.04 0.81 -1.23
N ILE A 28 5.49 1.91 -0.61
CA ILE A 28 6.43 2.84 -1.22
C ILE A 28 7.73 2.12 -1.60
N GLN A 29 8.22 1.21 -0.74
CA GLN A 29 9.43 0.46 -0.98
C GLN A 29 9.31 -0.48 -2.19
N SER A 30 8.21 -1.23 -2.31
CA SER A 30 7.93 -2.06 -3.49
C SER A 30 7.78 -1.25 -4.77
N VAL A 31 7.17 -0.06 -4.68
CA VAL A 31 7.08 0.89 -5.80
C VAL A 31 8.47 1.40 -6.22
N ASP A 32 9.31 1.80 -5.28
CA ASP A 32 10.64 2.33 -5.55
C ASP A 32 11.59 1.28 -6.17
N GLU A 33 11.44 0.01 -5.80
CA GLU A 33 12.19 -1.10 -6.43
C GLU A 33 11.79 -1.34 -7.90
N ILE A 34 10.52 -1.10 -8.23
CA ILE A 34 9.93 -1.39 -9.53
C ILE A 34 9.98 -0.18 -10.49
N LEU A 35 9.92 1.04 -9.95
CA LEU A 35 10.01 2.31 -10.68
C LEU A 35 11.12 2.37 -11.75
N PRO A 36 12.38 1.98 -11.46
CA PRO A 36 13.46 2.04 -12.46
C PRO A 36 13.35 0.97 -13.55
N SER A 37 12.49 -0.04 -13.39
CA SER A 37 12.33 -1.16 -14.32
C SER A 37 11.12 -1.05 -15.25
N LEU A 38 10.26 -0.05 -15.04
CA LEU A 38 9.00 0.10 -15.76
C LEU A 38 9.01 1.25 -16.77
N HIS A 39 8.23 1.08 -17.83
CA HIS A 39 7.95 2.12 -18.83
C HIS A 39 7.15 3.30 -18.23
N SER A 40 7.34 4.50 -18.78
CA SER A 40 6.72 5.77 -18.34
C SER A 40 5.20 5.74 -18.13
N SER A 41 4.49 4.88 -18.87
CA SER A 41 3.05 4.67 -18.72
C SER A 41 2.68 4.13 -17.33
N VAL A 42 3.44 3.16 -16.82
CA VAL A 42 3.16 2.54 -15.52
C VAL A 42 3.65 3.42 -14.37
N THR A 43 4.75 4.16 -14.60
CA THR A 43 5.24 5.19 -13.67
C THR A 43 4.13 6.18 -13.30
N THR A 44 3.37 6.65 -14.30
CA THR A 44 2.26 7.61 -14.11
C THR A 44 1.10 7.01 -13.30
N GLU A 45 0.78 5.75 -13.56
CA GLU A 45 -0.30 5.03 -12.86
C GLU A 45 0.05 4.78 -11.38
N ILE A 46 1.31 4.42 -11.12
CA ILE A 46 1.85 4.23 -9.77
C ILE A 46 1.92 5.56 -9.02
N GLU A 47 2.36 6.64 -9.66
CA GLU A 47 2.38 7.99 -9.08
C GLU A 47 0.97 8.44 -8.67
N GLY A 48 -0.02 8.17 -9.55
CA GLY A 48 -1.43 8.43 -9.28
C GLY A 48 -1.92 7.73 -8.01
N THR A 49 -1.55 6.45 -7.84
CA THR A 49 -1.97 5.68 -6.67
C THR A 49 -1.20 6.06 -5.41
N LYS A 50 0.08 6.42 -5.50
CA LYS A 50 0.84 7.04 -4.38
C LYS A 50 0.15 8.31 -3.87
N LYS A 51 -0.43 9.10 -4.77
CA LYS A 51 -1.18 10.32 -4.44
C LYS A 51 -2.53 10.02 -3.81
N LEU A 52 -3.23 8.99 -4.30
CA LEU A 52 -4.48 8.50 -3.72
C LEU A 52 -4.26 8.03 -2.27
N LEU A 53 -3.26 7.19 -2.03
CA LEU A 53 -2.92 6.71 -0.69
C LEU A 53 -2.59 7.84 0.30
N ASN A 54 -1.93 8.91 -0.16
CA ASN A 54 -1.70 10.10 0.66
C ASN A 54 -3.01 10.81 1.02
N LYS A 55 -3.96 10.89 0.09
CA LYS A 55 -5.28 11.47 0.33
C LYS A 55 -6.05 10.63 1.35
N ASP A 56 -6.09 9.32 1.18
CA ASP A 56 -6.81 8.40 2.06
C ASP A 56 -6.20 8.35 3.47
N LEU A 57 -4.86 8.43 3.57
CA LEU A 57 -4.17 8.58 4.84
C LEU A 57 -4.55 9.90 5.53
N GLY A 58 -4.63 11.00 4.76
CA GLY A 58 -5.07 12.30 5.27
C GLY A 58 -6.50 12.26 5.80
N GLU A 59 -7.42 11.61 5.08
CA GLU A 59 -8.79 11.38 5.54
C GLU A 59 -8.82 10.53 6.82
N LEU A 60 -8.07 9.44 6.87
CA LEU A 60 -7.98 8.58 8.05
C LEU A 60 -7.45 9.35 9.25
N ILE A 61 -6.36 10.11 9.11
CA ILE A 61 -5.80 10.93 10.20
C ILE A 61 -6.84 11.95 10.70
N ASN A 62 -7.58 12.61 9.80
CA ASN A 62 -8.63 13.54 10.18
C ASN A 62 -9.76 12.83 10.95
N LYS A 63 -10.23 11.67 10.48
CA LYS A 63 -11.26 10.88 11.16
C LYS A 63 -10.77 10.36 12.52
N MET A 64 -9.51 9.92 12.62
CA MET A 64 -8.88 9.48 13.87
C MET A 64 -8.76 10.63 14.88
N ARG A 65 -8.33 11.81 14.44
CA ARG A 65 -8.30 13.02 15.29
C ARG A 65 -9.70 13.38 15.77
N LEU A 66 -10.70 13.32 14.89
CA LEU A 66 -12.09 13.59 15.25
C LEU A 66 -12.59 12.59 16.31
N ALA A 67 -12.27 11.30 16.14
CA ALA A 67 -12.61 10.25 17.10
C ALA A 67 -11.89 10.43 18.45
N GLN A 68 -10.64 10.89 18.44
CA GLN A 68 -9.90 11.24 19.66
C GLN A 68 -10.50 12.46 20.37
N GLN A 69 -10.91 13.49 19.64
CA GLN A 69 -11.52 14.70 20.21
C GLN A 69 -12.95 14.44 20.71
N ASN A 70 -13.68 13.52 20.08
CA ASN A 70 -15.04 13.14 20.45
C ASN A 70 -15.10 11.88 21.33
N SER A 71 -13.98 11.47 21.94
CA SER A 71 -13.91 10.24 22.75
C SER A 71 -14.77 10.29 24.02
N VAL A 72 -15.17 11.48 24.45
CA VAL A 72 -15.99 11.73 25.64
C VAL A 72 -17.43 12.14 25.32
N THR A 73 -17.78 12.29 24.04
CA THR A 73 -19.11 12.73 23.58
C THR A 73 -19.94 11.54 23.11
N SER A 74 -21.25 11.74 22.97
CA SER A 74 -22.18 10.75 22.40
C SER A 74 -21.86 10.37 20.95
N LEU A 75 -20.98 11.12 20.28
CA LEU A 75 -20.55 10.90 18.89
C LEU A 75 -19.37 9.94 18.76
N LYS A 76 -18.86 9.39 19.87
CA LYS A 76 -17.73 8.46 19.91
C LYS A 76 -17.90 7.28 18.96
N GLU A 77 -19.03 6.56 19.04
CA GLU A 77 -19.27 5.36 18.21
C GLU A 77 -19.31 5.69 16.71
N GLU A 78 -19.95 6.80 16.36
CA GLU A 78 -20.06 7.25 14.97
C GLU A 78 -18.69 7.64 14.40
N CYS A 79 -17.90 8.41 15.15
CA CYS A 79 -16.53 8.73 14.75
C CYS A 79 -15.66 7.47 14.63
N GLN A 80 -15.84 6.50 15.52
CA GLN A 80 -15.09 5.24 15.48
C GLN A 80 -15.45 4.40 14.26
N LYS A 81 -16.74 4.33 13.89
CA LYS A 81 -17.22 3.72 12.65
C LYS A 81 -16.63 4.38 11.41
N GLN A 82 -16.63 5.72 11.36
CA GLN A 82 -16.07 6.45 10.24
C GLN A 82 -14.56 6.28 10.12
N MET A 83 -13.84 6.23 11.25
CA MET A 83 -12.42 5.91 11.30
C MET A 83 -12.15 4.51 10.74
N LEU A 84 -12.92 3.50 11.19
CA LEU A 84 -12.80 2.12 10.71
C LEU A 84 -13.12 2.01 9.21
N ALA A 85 -14.12 2.72 8.72
CA ALA A 85 -14.47 2.76 7.31
C ALA A 85 -13.32 3.37 6.47
N ALA A 86 -12.76 4.51 6.89
CA ALA A 86 -11.62 5.13 6.22
C ALA A 86 -10.38 4.22 6.24
N ALA A 87 -10.13 3.54 7.36
CA ALA A 87 -9.02 2.58 7.48
C ALA A 87 -9.21 1.37 6.56
N HIS A 88 -10.45 0.88 6.44
CA HIS A 88 -10.78 -0.23 5.56
C HIS A 88 -10.61 0.15 4.09
N THR A 89 -11.10 1.32 3.67
CA THR A 89 -10.89 1.85 2.31
C THR A 89 -9.41 1.95 1.99
N LEU A 90 -8.62 2.56 2.89
CA LEU A 90 -7.17 2.68 2.71
C LEU A 90 -6.47 1.30 2.58
N ALA A 91 -6.92 0.30 3.33
CA ALA A 91 -6.39 -1.07 3.23
C ALA A 91 -6.74 -1.72 1.87
N LEU A 92 -7.96 -1.52 1.37
CA LEU A 92 -8.37 -1.99 0.04
C LEU A 92 -7.57 -1.31 -1.06
N ASP A 93 -7.41 0.00 -1.01
CA ASP A 93 -6.65 0.76 -2.01
C ASP A 93 -5.17 0.42 -1.99
N SER A 94 -4.60 0.17 -0.80
CA SER A 94 -3.22 -0.32 -0.64
C SER A 94 -3.03 -1.70 -1.28
N LYS A 95 -3.99 -2.62 -1.07
CA LYS A 95 -3.98 -3.94 -1.70
C LYS A 95 -4.11 -3.82 -3.22
N ASN A 96 -5.03 -3.00 -3.69
CA ASN A 96 -5.27 -2.81 -5.12
C ASN A 96 -4.03 -2.23 -5.82
N LEU A 97 -3.30 -1.31 -5.15
CA LEU A 97 -2.00 -0.85 -5.65
C LEU A 97 -0.96 -1.96 -5.71
N LEU A 98 -0.83 -2.77 -4.65
CA LEU A 98 0.11 -3.90 -4.63
C LEU A 98 -0.17 -4.87 -5.77
N ASP A 99 -1.44 -5.20 -6.00
CA ASP A 99 -1.87 -6.08 -7.08
C ASP A 99 -1.56 -5.46 -8.46
N ALA A 100 -1.81 -4.16 -8.66
CA ALA A 100 -1.47 -3.45 -9.89
C ALA A 100 0.05 -3.40 -10.16
N VAL A 101 0.84 -3.16 -9.11
CA VAL A 101 2.31 -3.15 -9.16
C VAL A 101 2.87 -4.54 -9.44
N ASP A 102 2.34 -5.58 -8.80
CA ASP A 102 2.73 -6.97 -9.07
C ASP A 102 2.40 -7.37 -10.51
N GLN A 103 1.21 -7.01 -10.98
CA GLN A 103 0.78 -7.29 -12.35
C GLN A 103 1.63 -6.53 -13.38
N ALA A 104 2.01 -5.29 -13.09
CA ALA A 104 2.96 -4.53 -13.89
C ALA A 104 4.35 -5.19 -13.93
N ARG A 105 4.86 -5.67 -12.79
CA ARG A 105 6.13 -6.40 -12.68
C ARG A 105 6.12 -7.68 -13.50
N VAL A 106 5.04 -8.46 -13.44
CA VAL A 106 4.86 -9.68 -14.24
C VAL A 106 4.82 -9.34 -15.74
N ARG A 107 4.07 -8.31 -16.13
CA ARG A 107 3.98 -7.85 -17.54
C ARG A 107 5.28 -7.29 -18.09
N ALA A 108 6.10 -6.64 -17.26
CA ALA A 108 7.40 -6.11 -17.65
C ALA A 108 8.48 -7.19 -17.87
N ASN A 109 8.16 -8.48 -17.71
CA ASN A 109 9.10 -9.59 -17.96
C ASN A 109 10.43 -9.47 -17.16
N LEU A 110 10.38 -8.97 -15.92
CA LEU A 110 11.47 -9.18 -14.97
C LEU A 110 11.61 -10.66 -14.55
N ALA A 111 10.62 -11.50 -14.85
CA ALA A 111 10.77 -12.94 -14.92
C ALA A 111 11.58 -13.31 -16.17
N LYS A 112 12.91 -13.13 -16.13
CA LYS A 112 13.79 -13.69 -17.16
C LYS A 112 13.56 -15.22 -17.25
N PRO A 113 13.18 -15.79 -18.42
CA PRO A 113 13.75 -17.08 -18.77
C PRO A 113 15.25 -16.82 -18.95
N LYS A 114 16.08 -17.61 -18.27
CA LYS A 114 17.54 -17.59 -18.43
C LYS A 114 17.85 -17.62 -19.92
N PRO A 115 18.73 -16.74 -20.45
CA PRO A 115 19.26 -16.95 -21.80
C PRO A 115 20.09 -18.24 -21.71
N ASN A 116 19.49 -19.35 -22.11
CA ASN A 116 20.21 -20.61 -22.22
C ASN A 116 21.27 -20.37 -23.28
N SER A 117 22.50 -20.21 -22.80
CA SER A 117 23.69 -20.21 -23.62
C SER A 117 23.84 -21.63 -24.15
N GLN A 118 23.10 -21.97 -25.20
CA GLN A 118 23.44 -23.08 -26.08
C GLN A 118 24.40 -22.53 -27.13
N ASP A 119 25.61 -22.26 -26.65
CA ASP A 119 26.81 -22.50 -27.44
C ASP A 119 27.16 -23.99 -27.35
N ALA A 120 27.82 -24.48 -28.39
CA ALA A 120 28.39 -25.80 -28.58
C ALA A 120 27.46 -26.92 -29.11
N GLY A 121 27.62 -27.23 -30.41
CA GLY A 121 27.31 -28.58 -30.90
C GLY A 121 27.15 -28.75 -32.41
N GLY A 122 28.25 -28.64 -33.17
CA GLY A 122 28.65 -29.57 -34.23
C GLY A 122 27.73 -29.89 -35.42
N GLY A 123 28.29 -29.87 -36.63
CA GLY A 123 27.76 -30.67 -37.74
C GLY A 123 27.99 -30.07 -39.13
N VAL A 124 29.14 -30.42 -39.71
CA VAL A 124 29.44 -30.39 -41.15
C VAL A 124 28.36 -31.15 -41.95
N LEU A 125 28.19 -30.83 -43.23
CA LEU A 125 27.91 -31.70 -44.41
C LEU A 125 27.39 -30.79 -45.56
N ASP A 126 28.25 -30.29 -46.45
CA ASP A 126 28.67 -30.88 -47.74
C ASP A 126 27.51 -31.09 -48.73
N GLU A 127 27.37 -30.21 -49.73
CA GLU A 127 27.66 -30.44 -51.16
C GLU A 127 27.60 -29.13 -51.97
#